data_AF-A0A925FHW2-F1
#
_entry.id   AF-A0A925FHW2-F1
#
_cell.length_a   1.000
_cell.length_b   1.000
_cell.length_c   1.000
_cell.angle_alpha   90.00
_cell.angle_beta   90.00
_cell.angle_gamma   90.00
#
_symmetry.space_group_name_H-M   'P 1'
#
loop_
_entity.id
_entity.type
_entity.pdbx_description
1 polymer ?
#
loop_
_entity_poly.entity_id
_entity_poly.type
_entity_poly.pdbx_seq_one_letter_code
_entity_poly.pdbx_strand_id
1 'polypeptide(L)'
;MTWSRRGALPALVLVFGALTVAPNAATAQDTTWKEGVRITGIYTPGTRPGILVMPVTGSQGDSLRAIFQRDFEHGGRMNVIALPVESVPPPAPTGGLNYSLFAALKANVVLQVSPTSFGVHIIIHDVGRGAVARAASFPLPSPALSPEWRLALHGIADGIEQQITGVRGISATRILYSSAGRVWQVDSDGAGAIALTGDVRAMSPAWNPKGTHIAYTTLPNSGAQIVIRESGGAIRSLAATPGGPNYGPTFSPDGSVMVYAHSTENGTELWSVNAFSMDAPRRITVGRGSDAMSPTFSPDGRRIAFTTNRAGPVQIYTSDADGTNAERLIDFNYGDQSYRSDPDWSPDGRLIAFASQIAGNFQIMTVNVRDKTVRSYTSSGVNENPSFAPDSRHIVFTSNRSGTRQLWIVDVETGDLRQLTHATGGARHAAWSPSLSAR
;
A
#
# COMPACT_ATOMS: atom_id res chain seq x y z
N MET A 1 -13.25 -34.10 -74.04
CA MET A 1 -13.45 -32.66 -73.71
C MET A 1 -12.11 -32.12 -73.23
N THR A 2 -11.32 -31.61 -74.18
CA THR A 2 -11.00 -30.19 -74.39
C THR A 2 -9.80 -29.72 -73.56
N TRP A 3 -8.58 -29.79 -74.14
CA TRP A 3 -7.75 -28.67 -74.64
C TRP A 3 -7.23 -27.76 -73.50
N SER A 4 -5.98 -27.33 -73.37
CA SER A 4 -4.72 -27.55 -74.09
C SER A 4 -3.61 -26.72 -73.42
N ARG A 5 -2.36 -27.21 -73.55
CA ARG A 5 -1.12 -26.45 -73.83
C ARG A 5 -0.49 -25.49 -72.80
N ARG A 6 0.82 -25.77 -72.65
CA ARG A 6 2.01 -24.87 -72.65
C ARG A 6 2.36 -24.15 -71.36
N GLY A 7 3.67 -24.13 -71.08
CA GLY A 7 4.30 -23.01 -70.40
C GLY A 7 5.62 -23.34 -69.72
N ALA A 8 6.72 -22.87 -70.32
CA ALA A 8 8.07 -22.89 -69.77
C ALA A 8 8.17 -22.23 -68.38
N LEU A 9 9.08 -22.74 -67.55
CA LEU A 9 9.52 -22.15 -66.29
C LEU A 9 10.45 -20.95 -66.57
N PRO A 10 10.22 -19.78 -65.96
CA PRO A 10 11.26 -18.81 -65.73
C PRO A 10 11.81 -18.95 -64.31
N ALA A 11 13.14 -18.96 -64.22
CA ALA A 11 13.90 -18.83 -62.99
C ALA A 11 13.54 -17.51 -62.28
N LEU A 12 13.21 -17.59 -60.99
CA LEU A 12 13.15 -16.42 -60.12
C LEU A 12 14.38 -16.41 -59.20
N VAL A 13 15.05 -15.28 -59.23
CA VAL A 13 16.31 -14.94 -58.58
C VAL A 13 16.15 -14.94 -57.05
N LEU A 14 17.02 -15.67 -56.36
CA LEU A 14 17.23 -15.59 -54.91
C LEU A 14 17.95 -14.27 -54.58
N VAL A 15 17.24 -13.32 -53.99
CA VAL A 15 17.85 -12.15 -53.35
C VAL A 15 18.28 -12.56 -51.94
N PHE A 16 19.59 -12.68 -51.74
CA PHE A 16 20.20 -12.80 -50.41
C PHE A 16 20.04 -11.45 -49.67
N GLY A 17 19.05 -11.38 -48.78
CA GLY A 17 19.01 -10.33 -47.76
C GLY A 17 20.06 -10.62 -46.70
N ALA A 18 21.16 -9.87 -46.72
CA ALA A 18 22.13 -9.87 -45.63
C ALA A 18 21.47 -9.30 -44.37
N LEU A 19 20.99 -10.18 -43.49
CA LEU A 19 20.68 -9.83 -42.11
C LEU A 19 22.00 -9.56 -41.40
N THR A 20 22.39 -8.29 -41.34
CA THR A 20 23.42 -7.82 -40.41
C THR A 20 22.90 -8.08 -39.00
N VAL A 21 23.42 -9.14 -38.37
CA VAL A 21 23.29 -9.35 -36.92
C VAL A 21 24.10 -8.23 -36.26
N ALA A 22 23.41 -7.16 -35.88
CA ALA A 22 23.99 -6.19 -34.95
C ALA A 22 24.25 -6.94 -33.62
N PRO A 23 25.46 -6.82 -33.04
CA PRO A 23 25.76 -7.49 -31.79
C PRO A 23 24.78 -7.00 -30.71
N ASN A 24 24.30 -7.94 -29.89
CA ASN A 24 23.57 -7.66 -28.67
C ASN A 24 24.33 -6.61 -27.87
N ALA A 25 23.86 -5.37 -27.91
CA ALA A 25 24.25 -4.38 -26.93
C ALA A 25 23.80 -4.96 -25.59
N ALA A 26 24.77 -5.42 -24.80
CA ALA A 26 24.59 -5.63 -23.38
C ALA A 26 23.82 -4.41 -22.86
N THR A 27 22.63 -4.63 -22.30
CA THR A 27 21.87 -3.58 -21.66
C THR A 27 22.78 -2.98 -20.60
N ALA A 28 23.28 -1.78 -20.90
CA ALA A 28 24.10 -1.02 -19.99
C ALA A 28 23.36 -0.94 -18.65
N GLN A 29 24.12 -1.06 -17.56
CA GLN A 29 23.64 -0.76 -16.23
C GLN A 29 22.94 0.60 -16.28
N ASP A 30 21.70 0.65 -15.79
CA ASP A 30 20.96 1.90 -15.70
C ASP A 30 21.72 2.85 -14.76
N THR A 31 22.49 3.77 -15.34
CA THR A 31 23.22 4.82 -14.63
C THR A 31 22.35 6.05 -14.42
N THR A 32 21.03 5.96 -14.60
CA THR A 32 20.13 7.04 -14.22
C THR A 32 20.12 7.17 -12.70
N TRP A 33 21.08 7.93 -12.20
CA TRP A 33 20.90 8.72 -11.00
C TRP A 33 19.60 9.50 -11.19
N LYS A 34 18.57 9.18 -10.39
CA LYS A 34 17.44 10.10 -10.21
C LYS A 34 18.05 11.37 -9.62
N GLU A 35 18.16 12.42 -10.43
CA GLU A 35 18.52 13.76 -9.93
C GLU A 35 17.60 14.07 -8.74
N GLY A 36 18.18 14.26 -7.56
CA GLY A 36 17.46 14.71 -6.38
C GLY A 36 16.70 16.00 -6.70
N VAL A 37 15.55 16.20 -6.07
CA VAL A 37 14.69 17.34 -6.36
C VAL A 37 15.42 18.65 -6.05
N ARG A 38 15.38 19.61 -6.99
CA ARG A 38 16.10 20.89 -6.93
C ARG A 38 15.48 21.94 -5.99
N ILE A 39 14.79 21.52 -4.95
CA ILE A 39 14.46 22.38 -3.81
C ILE A 39 15.34 21.88 -2.67
N THR A 40 16.23 22.74 -2.15
CA THR A 40 17.19 22.47 -1.04
C THR A 40 18.48 21.65 -1.28
N GLY A 41 18.88 21.35 -2.53
CA GLY A 41 20.20 20.74 -2.85
C GLY A 41 20.13 19.24 -3.18
N ILE A 42 21.28 18.60 -3.44
CA ILE A 42 21.33 17.14 -3.64
C ILE A 42 21.41 16.49 -2.27
N TYR A 43 20.31 15.93 -1.78
CA TYR A 43 20.33 15.07 -0.60
C TYR A 43 20.97 13.74 -0.93
N THR A 44 21.98 13.35 -0.14
CA THR A 44 22.46 11.98 -0.17
C THR A 44 21.36 11.02 0.28
N PRO A 45 21.27 9.81 -0.28
CA PRO A 45 20.37 8.78 0.25
C PRO A 45 20.53 8.63 1.77
N GLY A 46 19.41 8.70 2.50
CA GLY A 46 19.40 8.63 3.97
C GLY A 46 19.39 9.98 4.71
N THR A 47 19.55 11.13 4.02
CA THR A 47 19.36 12.44 4.66
C THR A 47 17.87 12.76 4.81
N ARG A 48 17.46 13.14 6.03
CA ARG A 48 16.10 13.62 6.34
C ARG A 48 16.10 15.15 6.50
N PRO A 49 15.67 15.93 5.49
CA PRO A 49 15.65 17.38 5.61
C PRO A 49 14.76 17.86 6.74
N GLY A 50 15.23 18.89 7.46
CA GLY A 50 14.47 19.56 8.50
C GLY A 50 13.32 20.38 7.90
N ILE A 51 12.10 20.16 8.37
CA ILE A 51 10.92 20.94 7.97
C ILE A 51 10.24 21.55 9.18
N LEU A 52 9.91 22.83 9.09
CA LEU A 52 9.12 23.55 10.10
C LEU A 52 7.82 24.05 9.48
N VAL A 53 6.69 23.71 10.09
CA VAL A 53 5.37 24.25 9.73
C VAL A 53 5.05 25.44 10.63
N MET A 54 4.91 26.61 10.03
CA MET A 54 4.60 27.85 10.73
C MET A 54 3.21 27.78 11.40
N PRO A 55 2.97 28.53 12.49
CA PRO A 55 1.64 28.74 13.03
C PRO A 55 0.66 29.17 11.95
N VAL A 56 -0.54 28.61 11.98
CA VAL A 56 -1.59 28.88 11.00
C VAL A 56 -2.72 29.60 11.74
N THR A 57 -3.12 30.75 11.22
CA THR A 57 -4.22 31.53 11.79
C THR A 57 -5.58 31.04 11.28
N GLY A 58 -6.67 31.40 11.97
CA GLY A 58 -8.04 31.05 11.57
C GLY A 58 -8.59 29.82 12.28
N SER A 59 -9.88 29.56 12.10
CA SER A 59 -10.64 28.56 12.88
C SER A 59 -10.23 27.11 12.63
N GLN A 60 -9.52 26.81 11.55
CA GLN A 60 -8.93 25.48 11.28
C GLN A 60 -7.41 25.47 11.43
N GLY A 61 -6.78 26.56 11.88
CA GLY A 61 -5.33 26.74 11.85
C GLY A 61 -4.56 25.62 12.56
N ASP A 62 -4.96 25.30 13.79
CA ASP A 62 -4.33 24.23 14.58
C ASP A 62 -4.44 22.87 13.89
N SER A 63 -5.59 22.57 13.29
CA SER A 63 -5.82 21.30 12.57
C SER A 63 -4.96 21.22 11.31
N LEU A 64 -4.88 22.30 10.52
CA LEU A 64 -4.02 22.37 9.33
C LEU A 64 -2.56 22.12 9.69
N ARG A 65 -2.05 22.82 10.70
CA ARG A 65 -0.66 22.68 11.15
C ARG A 65 -0.39 21.26 11.65
N ALA A 66 -1.26 20.73 12.51
CA ALA A 66 -1.08 19.41 13.10
C ALA A 66 -1.09 18.30 12.04
N ILE A 67 -1.98 18.39 11.03
CA ILE A 67 -2.04 17.38 9.96
C ILE A 67 -0.76 17.40 9.13
N PHE A 68 -0.29 18.56 8.67
CA PHE A 68 0.98 18.62 7.92
C PHE A 68 2.17 18.09 8.73
N GLN A 69 2.29 18.48 10.00
CA GLN A 69 3.37 17.99 10.86
C GLN A 69 3.33 16.46 11.01
N ARG A 70 2.14 15.92 11.27
CA ARG A 70 1.94 14.48 11.43
C ARG A 70 2.20 13.72 10.13
N ASP A 71 1.78 14.25 9.00
CA ASP A 71 2.00 13.65 7.69
C ASP A 71 3.49 13.51 7.38
N PHE A 72 4.25 14.58 7.58
CA PHE A 72 5.70 14.57 7.37
C PHE A 72 6.45 13.67 8.35
N GLU A 73 5.98 13.59 9.59
CA GLU A 73 6.52 12.69 10.61
C GLU A 73 6.23 11.22 10.25
N HIS A 74 4.99 10.90 9.92
CA HIS A 74 4.56 9.55 9.55
C HIS A 74 5.13 9.08 8.21
N GLY A 75 5.46 9.99 7.29
CA GLY A 75 6.17 9.66 6.05
C GLY A 75 7.62 9.21 6.30
N GLY A 76 8.22 9.64 7.41
CA GLY A 76 9.54 9.20 7.86
C GLY A 76 10.70 9.62 6.95
N ARG A 77 10.49 10.55 6.01
CA ARG A 77 11.52 11.05 5.08
C ARG A 77 12.03 12.45 5.43
N MET A 78 11.38 13.11 6.39
CA MET A 78 11.72 14.46 6.85
C MET A 78 11.88 14.48 8.36
N ASN A 79 12.66 15.43 8.86
CA ASN A 79 12.77 15.70 10.29
C ASN A 79 11.86 16.88 10.64
N VAL A 80 10.72 16.60 11.27
CA VAL A 80 9.77 17.65 11.64
C VAL A 80 10.27 18.40 12.87
N ILE A 81 10.50 19.70 12.71
CA ILE A 81 10.91 20.58 13.80
C ILE A 81 9.66 21.00 14.57
N ALA A 82 9.40 20.29 15.66
CA ALA A 82 8.29 20.56 16.56
C ALA A 82 8.69 21.64 17.57
N LEU A 83 8.08 22.82 17.46
CA LEU A 83 8.15 23.90 18.45
C LEU A 83 6.74 24.26 18.95
N PRO A 84 6.60 24.62 20.23
CA PRO A 84 5.41 25.32 20.71
C PRO A 84 5.14 26.56 19.86
N VAL A 85 3.86 26.89 19.64
CA VAL A 85 3.45 27.96 18.72
C VAL A 85 4.08 29.30 19.08
N GLU A 86 4.13 29.62 20.37
CA GLU A 86 4.73 30.81 20.96
C GLU A 86 6.26 30.87 20.79
N SER A 87 6.90 29.72 20.56
CA SER A 87 8.34 29.61 20.35
C SER A 87 8.74 29.66 18.87
N VAL A 88 7.77 29.67 17.94
CA VAL A 88 8.07 29.80 16.53
C VAL A 88 8.39 31.28 16.22
N PRO A 89 9.57 31.58 15.64
CA PRO A 89 9.91 32.96 15.30
C PRO A 89 8.89 33.54 14.31
N PRO A 90 8.29 34.71 14.59
CA PRO A 90 7.39 35.36 13.65
C PRO A 90 8.15 35.82 12.40
N PRO A 91 7.43 36.11 11.29
CA PRO A 91 8.02 36.86 10.18
C PRO A 91 8.66 38.17 10.68
N ALA A 92 9.74 38.59 10.02
CA ALA A 92 10.40 39.85 10.33
C ALA A 92 9.44 41.03 10.13
N PRO A 93 9.66 42.18 10.81
CA PRO A 93 8.80 43.36 10.68
C PRO A 93 8.66 43.87 9.23
N THR A 94 9.65 43.61 8.38
CA THR A 94 9.65 43.94 6.95
C THR A 94 8.95 42.88 6.06
N GLY A 95 8.29 41.89 6.66
CA GLY A 95 7.44 40.89 6.00
C GLY A 95 8.13 39.59 5.56
N GLY A 96 9.46 39.51 5.58
CA GLY A 96 10.22 38.31 5.20
C GLY A 96 10.51 37.35 6.36
N LEU A 97 10.77 36.07 6.07
CA LEU A 97 11.24 35.14 7.10
C LEU A 97 12.71 35.39 7.46
N ASN A 98 13.05 35.23 8.74
CA ASN A 98 14.44 35.24 9.20
C ASN A 98 15.12 33.88 8.91
N TYR A 99 15.61 33.70 7.68
CA TYR A 99 16.19 32.43 7.23
C TYR A 99 17.39 31.97 8.06
N SER A 100 18.24 32.89 8.53
CA SER A 100 19.40 32.50 9.35
C SER A 100 18.98 31.91 10.69
N LEU A 101 17.89 32.41 11.28
CA LEU A 101 17.30 31.82 12.49
C LEU A 101 16.73 30.43 12.23
N PHE A 102 15.99 30.23 11.13
CA PHE A 102 15.47 28.91 10.77
C PHE A 102 16.59 27.92 10.43
N ALA A 103 17.67 28.37 9.78
CA ALA A 103 18.86 27.56 9.55
C ALA A 103 19.52 27.12 10.87
N ALA A 104 19.56 28.02 11.88
CA ALA A 104 20.06 27.69 13.22
C ALA A 104 19.20 26.63 13.92
N LEU A 105 17.89 26.62 13.67
CA LEU A 105 16.96 25.57 14.10
C LEU A 105 17.04 24.28 13.27
N LYS A 106 17.99 24.20 12.33
CA LYS A 106 18.19 23.08 11.39
C LYS A 106 17.03 22.87 10.41
N ALA A 107 16.22 23.89 10.15
CA ALA A 107 15.23 23.85 9.09
C ALA A 107 15.91 24.01 7.73
N ASN A 108 15.67 23.07 6.83
CA ASN A 108 15.97 23.21 5.40
C ASN A 108 14.78 23.84 4.66
N VAL A 109 13.57 23.54 5.13
CA VAL A 109 12.30 24.03 4.57
C VAL A 109 11.44 24.65 5.67
N VAL A 110 10.84 25.80 5.37
CA VAL A 110 9.76 26.38 6.18
C VAL A 110 8.47 26.41 5.36
N LEU A 111 7.40 25.87 5.92
CA LEU A 111 6.08 25.83 5.31
C LEU A 111 5.19 26.90 5.95
N GLN A 112 4.78 27.90 5.18
CA GLN A 112 3.72 28.83 5.55
C GLN A 112 2.40 28.37 4.92
N VAL A 113 1.37 28.25 5.75
CA VAL A 113 0.02 27.85 5.34
C VAL A 113 -0.95 28.95 5.76
N SER A 114 -1.84 29.35 4.87
CA SER A 114 -2.87 30.36 5.13
C SER A 114 -4.23 29.86 4.62
N PRO A 115 -5.25 29.74 5.48
CA PRO A 115 -6.59 29.39 5.02
C PRO A 115 -7.14 30.46 4.06
N THR A 116 -7.95 30.04 3.12
CA THR A 116 -8.68 30.89 2.17
C THR A 116 -10.16 30.50 2.18
N SER A 117 -11.02 31.29 1.53
CA SER A 117 -12.46 30.98 1.46
C SER A 117 -12.79 29.65 0.78
N PHE A 118 -11.88 29.10 -0.05
CA PHE A 118 -12.10 27.88 -0.84
C PHE A 118 -11.05 26.78 -0.60
N GLY A 119 -10.13 26.95 0.36
CA GLY A 119 -9.04 26.01 0.58
C GLY A 119 -7.86 26.62 1.33
N VAL A 120 -6.63 26.35 0.87
CA VAL A 120 -5.40 26.85 1.52
C VAL A 120 -4.42 27.44 0.51
N HIS A 121 -3.75 28.52 0.90
CA HIS A 121 -2.56 29.03 0.24
C HIS A 121 -1.32 28.54 0.98
N ILE A 122 -0.34 28.04 0.24
CA ILE A 122 0.88 27.45 0.79
C ILE A 122 2.09 28.09 0.14
N ILE A 123 3.04 28.51 0.97
CA ILE A 123 4.35 29.00 0.57
C ILE A 123 5.41 28.07 1.15
N ILE A 124 6.24 27.51 0.27
CA ILE A 124 7.39 26.67 0.60
C ILE A 124 8.64 27.55 0.49
N HIS A 125 9.32 27.74 1.60
CA HIS A 125 10.57 28.47 1.66
C HIS A 125 11.77 27.53 1.65
N ASP A 126 12.76 27.82 0.81
CA ASP A 126 14.08 27.18 0.82
C ASP A 126 15.00 28.00 1.73
N VAL A 127 15.27 27.47 2.93
CA VAL A 127 16.05 28.18 3.95
C VAL A 127 17.50 28.36 3.52
N GLY A 128 18.07 27.38 2.81
CA GLY A 128 19.45 27.43 2.33
C GLY A 128 19.64 28.51 1.26
N ARG A 129 18.65 28.70 0.38
CA ARG A 129 18.65 29.79 -0.62
C ARG A 129 18.19 31.13 -0.05
N GLY A 130 17.55 31.15 1.11
CA GLY A 130 16.95 32.35 1.69
C GLY A 130 15.83 32.93 0.82
N ALA A 131 15.03 32.07 0.17
CA ALA A 131 14.03 32.49 -0.80
C ALA A 131 12.76 31.62 -0.77
N VAL A 132 11.68 32.15 -1.33
CA VAL A 132 10.48 31.36 -1.63
C VAL A 132 10.81 30.42 -2.78
N ALA A 133 10.70 29.11 -2.54
CA ALA A 133 10.86 28.09 -3.58
C ALA A 133 9.59 27.95 -4.41
N ARG A 134 8.42 28.02 -3.75
CA ARG A 134 7.12 27.88 -4.40
C ARG A 134 6.03 28.54 -3.57
N ALA A 135 5.02 29.08 -4.25
CA ALA A 135 3.75 29.46 -3.66
C ALA A 135 2.60 28.93 -4.52
N ALA A 136 1.58 28.34 -3.91
CA ALA A 136 0.42 27.79 -4.62
C ALA A 136 -0.82 27.75 -3.72
N SER A 137 -2.00 27.88 -4.33
CA SER A 137 -3.28 27.70 -3.65
C SER A 137 -3.91 26.37 -4.06
N PHE A 138 -4.53 25.70 -3.10
CA PHE A 138 -5.16 24.40 -3.28
C PHE A 138 -6.61 24.47 -2.79
N PRO A 139 -7.59 24.05 -3.59
CA PRO A 139 -8.97 23.94 -3.12
C PRO A 139 -9.09 22.84 -2.07
N LEU A 140 -9.97 23.02 -1.08
CA LEU A 140 -10.32 21.97 -0.12
C LEU A 140 -11.84 21.72 -0.12
N PRO A 141 -12.29 20.45 -0.18
CA PRO A 141 -13.70 20.09 -0.12
C PRO A 141 -14.42 20.58 1.15
N SER A 142 -15.69 20.97 1.05
CA SER A 142 -16.53 21.33 2.20
C SER A 142 -17.31 20.11 2.73
N PRO A 143 -17.62 20.02 4.03
CA PRO A 143 -17.20 20.93 5.11
C PRO A 143 -15.76 20.68 5.55
N ALA A 144 -15.16 21.70 6.19
CA ALA A 144 -13.85 21.58 6.80
C ALA A 144 -13.80 20.37 7.77
N LEU A 145 -12.65 19.69 7.81
CA LEU A 145 -12.42 18.48 8.60
C LEU A 145 -13.26 17.25 8.20
N SER A 146 -14.05 17.31 7.12
CA SER A 146 -14.66 16.13 6.54
C SER A 146 -13.61 15.12 6.05
N PRO A 147 -13.98 13.83 5.87
CA PRO A 147 -13.05 12.82 5.36
C PRO A 147 -12.37 13.20 4.03
N GLU A 148 -13.09 13.89 3.14
CA GLU A 148 -12.54 14.33 1.86
C GLU A 148 -11.70 15.61 1.99
N TRP A 149 -12.05 16.52 2.90
CA TRP A 149 -11.20 17.67 3.25
C TRP A 149 -9.84 17.21 3.78
N ARG A 150 -9.83 16.22 4.67
CA ARG A 150 -8.60 15.64 5.24
C ARG A 150 -7.79 14.92 4.17
N LEU A 151 -8.43 14.08 3.36
CA LEU A 151 -7.75 13.37 2.26
C LEU A 151 -7.11 14.34 1.25
N ALA A 152 -7.79 15.45 0.94
CA ALA A 152 -7.24 16.50 0.07
C ALA A 152 -5.99 17.14 0.70
N LEU A 153 -6.04 17.46 2.00
CA LEU A 153 -4.90 18.02 2.72
C LEU A 153 -3.70 17.07 2.77
N HIS A 154 -3.95 15.79 3.04
CA HIS A 154 -2.94 14.74 2.97
C HIS A 154 -2.30 14.65 1.56
N GLY A 155 -3.10 14.79 0.50
CA GLY A 155 -2.60 14.78 -0.88
C GLY A 155 -1.70 15.98 -1.20
N ILE A 156 -1.94 17.11 -0.55
CA ILE A 156 -1.05 18.28 -0.61
C ILE A 156 0.25 17.99 0.13
N ALA A 157 0.20 17.40 1.33
CA ALA A 157 1.38 16.99 2.09
C ALA A 157 2.26 16.02 1.28
N ASP A 158 1.65 15.01 0.65
CA ASP A 158 2.35 14.06 -0.23
C ASP A 158 3.09 14.74 -1.39
N GLY A 159 2.45 15.76 -1.98
CA GLY A 159 3.04 16.54 -3.06
C GLY A 159 4.17 17.45 -2.60
N ILE A 160 4.12 17.96 -1.37
CA ILE A 160 5.21 18.72 -0.73
C ILE A 160 6.38 17.79 -0.42
N GLU A 161 6.13 16.62 0.16
CA GLU A 161 7.15 15.60 0.43
C GLU A 161 7.83 15.15 -0.88
N GLN A 162 7.06 14.95 -1.95
CA GLN A 162 7.60 14.64 -3.27
C GLN A 162 8.54 15.74 -3.77
N GLN A 163 8.17 17.01 -3.59
CA GLN A 163 8.97 18.15 -4.01
C GLN A 163 10.24 18.35 -3.19
N ILE A 164 10.31 17.81 -1.98
CA ILE A 164 11.48 17.96 -1.10
C ILE A 164 12.41 16.75 -1.24
N THR A 165 11.84 15.55 -1.30
CA THR A 165 12.58 14.29 -1.17
C THR A 165 12.70 13.52 -2.49
N GLY A 166 11.90 13.84 -3.50
CA GLY A 166 11.78 13.07 -4.74
C GLY A 166 10.89 11.84 -4.65
N VAL A 167 10.43 11.49 -3.45
CA VAL A 167 9.52 10.38 -3.19
C VAL A 167 8.19 10.97 -2.71
N ARG A 168 7.09 10.54 -3.33
CA ARG A 168 5.76 10.97 -2.89
C ARG A 168 5.46 10.42 -1.50
N GLY A 169 4.85 11.25 -0.65
CA GLY A 169 4.35 10.81 0.65
C GLY A 169 3.23 9.76 0.52
N ILE A 170 2.85 9.18 1.65
CA ILE A 170 1.78 8.17 1.75
C ILE A 170 0.59 8.64 2.58
N SER A 171 0.52 9.91 2.94
CA SER A 171 -0.52 10.44 3.81
C SER A 171 -1.90 10.34 3.17
N ALA A 172 -2.03 10.54 1.86
CA ALA A 172 -3.29 10.41 1.13
C ALA A 172 -3.65 8.94 0.86
N THR A 173 -3.68 8.15 1.93
CA THR A 173 -4.07 6.75 1.95
C THR A 173 -4.98 6.49 3.14
N ARG A 174 -5.67 5.36 3.10
CA ARG A 174 -6.60 4.92 4.15
C ARG A 174 -6.36 3.45 4.45
N ILE A 175 -6.67 3.03 5.67
CA ILE A 175 -6.60 1.63 6.10
C ILE A 175 -8.02 1.12 6.34
N LEU A 176 -8.35 0.00 5.70
CA LEU A 176 -9.54 -0.77 6.05
C LEU A 176 -9.19 -1.76 7.16
N TYR A 177 -10.14 -2.04 8.05
CA TYR A 177 -9.95 -3.04 9.08
C TYR A 177 -11.26 -3.62 9.59
N SER A 178 -11.20 -4.77 10.24
CA SER A 178 -12.33 -5.40 10.91
C SER A 178 -12.36 -5.00 12.40
N SER A 179 -13.49 -4.50 12.88
CA SER A 179 -13.71 -4.18 14.30
C SER A 179 -15.17 -4.41 14.70
N ALA A 180 -15.40 -5.08 15.83
CA ALA A 180 -16.75 -5.40 16.34
C ALA A 180 -17.69 -6.01 15.27
N GLY A 181 -17.16 -6.85 14.38
CA GLY A 181 -17.93 -7.49 13.31
C GLY A 181 -18.26 -6.59 12.12
N ARG A 182 -17.68 -5.40 12.02
CA ARG A 182 -17.88 -4.47 10.89
C ARG A 182 -16.56 -4.19 10.19
N VAL A 183 -16.62 -3.81 8.92
CA VAL A 183 -15.48 -3.21 8.22
C VAL A 183 -15.49 -1.71 8.48
N TRP A 184 -14.35 -1.20 8.91
CA TRP A 184 -14.09 0.20 9.18
C TRP A 184 -13.02 0.73 8.24
N GLN A 185 -12.98 2.05 8.11
CA GLN A 185 -11.95 2.80 7.41
C GLN A 185 -11.39 3.86 8.35
N VAL A 186 -10.08 4.08 8.29
CA VAL A 186 -9.38 5.16 9.01
C VAL A 186 -8.33 5.78 8.08
N ASP A 187 -8.01 7.06 8.27
CA ASP A 187 -6.90 7.70 7.54
C ASP A 187 -5.55 7.10 7.99
N SER A 188 -4.51 7.27 7.17
CA SER A 188 -3.14 6.77 7.45
C SER A 188 -2.52 7.28 8.75
N ASP A 189 -3.06 8.39 9.27
CA ASP A 189 -2.67 9.04 10.51
C ASP A 189 -3.50 8.60 11.74
N GLY A 190 -4.48 7.72 11.56
CA GLY A 190 -5.33 7.19 12.63
C GLY A 190 -6.61 7.99 12.90
N ALA A 191 -6.83 9.11 12.21
CA ALA A 191 -8.04 9.91 12.38
C ALA A 191 -9.16 9.51 11.40
N GLY A 192 -10.35 10.08 11.61
CA GLY A 192 -11.47 9.92 10.67
C GLY A 192 -12.06 8.50 10.61
N ALA A 193 -11.94 7.72 11.68
CA ALA A 193 -12.43 6.35 11.69
C ALA A 193 -13.96 6.27 11.51
N ILE A 194 -14.42 5.57 10.47
CA ILE A 194 -15.85 5.37 10.17
C ILE A 194 -16.15 3.90 9.83
N ALA A 195 -17.33 3.43 10.22
CA ALA A 195 -17.81 2.12 9.82
C ALA A 195 -18.33 2.16 8.37
N LEU A 196 -17.86 1.24 7.53
CA LEU A 196 -18.26 1.12 6.14
C LEU A 196 -19.40 0.12 5.93
N THR A 197 -19.65 -0.77 6.88
CA THR A 197 -20.71 -1.80 6.80
C THR A 197 -21.75 -1.59 7.90
N GLY A 198 -22.97 -2.05 7.67
CA GLY A 198 -24.06 -2.08 8.67
C GLY A 198 -23.94 -3.25 9.64
N ASP A 199 -25.07 -3.86 9.99
CA ASP A 199 -25.18 -4.88 11.03
C ASP A 199 -24.79 -6.29 10.58
N VAL A 200 -24.78 -6.54 9.27
CA VAL A 200 -24.29 -7.82 8.73
C VAL A 200 -22.81 -7.93 9.03
N ARG A 201 -22.42 -9.00 9.74
CA ARG A 201 -21.03 -9.23 10.14
C ARG A 201 -20.13 -9.25 8.91
N ALA A 202 -19.07 -8.46 8.92
CA ALA A 202 -18.13 -8.30 7.81
C ALA A 202 -16.68 -8.32 8.29
N MET A 203 -15.78 -8.85 7.45
CA MET A 203 -14.36 -8.97 7.74
C MET A 203 -13.50 -9.14 6.48
N SER A 204 -12.18 -9.20 6.67
CA SER A 204 -11.17 -9.44 5.64
C SER A 204 -11.33 -8.49 4.44
N PRO A 205 -11.27 -7.16 4.68
CA PRO A 205 -11.39 -6.19 3.61
C PRO A 205 -10.16 -6.20 2.69
N ALA A 206 -10.36 -5.84 1.43
CA ALA A 206 -9.30 -5.64 0.45
C ALA A 206 -9.61 -4.44 -0.46
N TRP A 207 -8.57 -3.73 -0.87
CA TRP A 207 -8.68 -2.61 -1.81
C TRP A 207 -8.56 -3.10 -3.25
N ASN A 208 -9.37 -2.51 -4.14
CA ASN A 208 -9.03 -2.50 -5.55
C ASN A 208 -7.78 -1.60 -5.76
N PRO A 209 -6.79 -1.99 -6.59
CA PRO A 209 -5.56 -1.22 -6.77
C PRO A 209 -5.76 0.20 -7.32
N LYS A 210 -6.92 0.49 -7.92
CA LYS A 210 -7.29 1.82 -8.40
C LYS A 210 -8.01 2.67 -7.34
N GLY A 211 -8.24 2.14 -6.13
CA GLY A 211 -8.94 2.84 -5.04
C GLY A 211 -10.43 3.09 -5.29
N THR A 212 -11.01 2.51 -6.34
CA THR A 212 -12.40 2.75 -6.77
C THR A 212 -13.41 1.83 -6.07
N HIS A 213 -12.95 0.66 -5.62
CA HIS A 213 -13.76 -0.36 -4.97
C HIS A 213 -13.02 -0.93 -3.76
N ILE A 214 -13.80 -1.51 -2.86
CA ILE A 214 -13.33 -2.38 -1.80
C ILE A 214 -14.08 -3.70 -1.90
N ALA A 215 -13.45 -4.79 -1.49
CA ALA A 215 -14.09 -6.08 -1.29
C ALA A 215 -14.02 -6.47 0.18
N TYR A 216 -14.98 -7.24 0.67
CA TYR A 216 -14.95 -7.81 2.01
C TYR A 216 -15.83 -9.05 2.07
N THR A 217 -15.57 -9.91 3.06
CA THR A 217 -16.42 -11.09 3.32
C THR A 217 -17.51 -10.72 4.30
N THR A 218 -18.78 -10.99 3.96
CA THR A 218 -19.93 -10.93 4.86
C THR A 218 -20.29 -12.32 5.38
N LEU A 219 -20.91 -12.39 6.56
CA LEU A 219 -21.32 -13.62 7.22
C LEU A 219 -22.82 -13.57 7.57
N PRO A 220 -23.73 -13.55 6.58
CA PRO A 220 -25.16 -13.70 6.84
C PRO A 220 -25.49 -15.14 7.28
N ASN A 221 -26.72 -15.35 7.76
CA ASN A 221 -27.21 -16.68 8.17
C ASN A 221 -27.17 -17.72 7.02
N SER A 222 -27.14 -17.27 5.76
CA SER A 222 -27.07 -18.10 4.57
C SER A 222 -25.66 -18.59 4.21
N GLY A 223 -24.63 -18.22 4.98
CA GLY A 223 -23.23 -18.56 4.71
C GLY A 223 -22.42 -17.39 4.17
N ALA A 224 -21.09 -17.52 4.22
CA ALA A 224 -20.19 -16.41 3.89
C ALA A 224 -20.26 -16.02 2.41
N GLN A 225 -20.24 -14.71 2.13
CA GLN A 225 -20.28 -14.16 0.78
C GLN A 225 -19.23 -13.07 0.62
N ILE A 226 -18.64 -12.97 -0.57
CA ILE A 226 -17.79 -11.83 -0.91
C ILE A 226 -18.66 -10.73 -1.49
N VAL A 227 -18.50 -9.53 -0.95
CA VAL A 227 -19.21 -8.32 -1.37
C VAL A 227 -18.20 -7.32 -1.91
N ILE A 228 -18.52 -6.69 -3.04
CA ILE A 228 -17.77 -5.59 -3.64
C ILE A 228 -18.58 -4.32 -3.48
N ARG A 229 -17.96 -3.30 -2.89
CA ARG A 229 -18.55 -1.98 -2.68
C ARG A 229 -17.75 -0.93 -3.46
N GLU A 230 -18.46 -0.13 -4.24
CA GLU A 230 -17.91 1.06 -4.90
C GLU A 230 -17.73 2.21 -3.91
N SER A 231 -16.81 3.12 -4.22
CA SER A 231 -16.63 4.37 -3.47
C SER A 231 -17.92 5.19 -3.32
N GLY A 232 -18.82 5.12 -4.32
CA GLY A 232 -20.13 5.80 -4.31
C GLY A 232 -21.19 5.10 -3.43
N GLY A 233 -20.86 3.95 -2.83
CA GLY A 233 -21.74 3.20 -1.96
C GLY A 233 -22.57 2.13 -2.63
N ALA A 234 -22.52 2.00 -3.96
CA ALA A 234 -23.13 0.86 -4.66
C ALA A 234 -22.48 -0.45 -4.21
N ILE A 235 -23.30 -1.48 -4.00
CA ILE A 235 -22.87 -2.77 -3.48
C ILE A 235 -23.34 -3.87 -4.43
N ARG A 236 -22.46 -4.82 -4.74
CA ARG A 236 -22.78 -6.08 -5.41
C ARG A 236 -22.14 -7.26 -4.70
N SER A 237 -22.80 -8.42 -4.77
CA SER A 237 -22.20 -9.67 -4.31
C SER A 237 -21.44 -10.34 -5.44
N LEU A 238 -20.35 -11.01 -5.11
CA LEU A 238 -19.69 -11.94 -6.02
C LEU A 238 -20.61 -13.15 -6.25
N ALA A 239 -20.60 -13.70 -7.46
CA ALA A 239 -21.36 -14.91 -7.76
C ALA A 239 -20.97 -16.05 -6.80
N ALA A 240 -21.96 -16.82 -6.36
CA ALA A 240 -21.73 -17.95 -5.47
C ALA A 240 -20.90 -19.03 -6.18
N THR A 241 -19.93 -19.59 -5.46
CA THR A 241 -19.18 -20.76 -5.91
C THR A 241 -19.87 -21.99 -5.34
N PRO A 242 -20.35 -22.95 -6.17
CA PRO A 242 -21.02 -24.14 -5.66
C PRO A 242 -20.13 -24.95 -4.71
N GLY A 243 -20.69 -25.47 -3.62
CA GLY A 243 -20.00 -26.40 -2.72
C GLY A 243 -19.44 -25.80 -1.44
N GLY A 244 -19.51 -24.48 -1.23
CA GLY A 244 -19.13 -23.87 0.04
C GLY A 244 -18.96 -22.36 0.05
N PRO A 245 -18.61 -21.79 1.23
CA PRO A 245 -18.43 -20.36 1.41
C PRO A 245 -17.11 -19.82 0.85
N ASN A 246 -17.10 -18.51 0.54
CA ASN A 246 -15.96 -17.77 0.00
C ASN A 246 -15.41 -16.77 1.03
N TYR A 247 -14.08 -16.66 1.14
CA TYR A 247 -13.39 -15.81 2.12
C TYR A 247 -12.14 -15.13 1.56
N GLY A 248 -11.76 -14.01 2.19
CA GLY A 248 -10.44 -13.38 1.99
C GLY A 248 -10.18 -12.97 0.54
N PRO A 249 -11.01 -12.06 -0.03
CA PRO A 249 -10.81 -11.60 -1.39
C PRO A 249 -9.51 -10.79 -1.54
N THR A 250 -8.86 -10.92 -2.68
CA THR A 250 -7.79 -10.00 -3.13
C THR A 250 -7.98 -9.69 -4.62
N PHE A 251 -7.64 -8.47 -5.03
CA PHE A 251 -7.71 -8.05 -6.43
C PHE A 251 -6.36 -8.25 -7.12
N SER A 252 -6.37 -8.61 -8.40
CA SER A 252 -5.21 -8.51 -9.27
C SER A 252 -4.78 -7.04 -9.45
N PRO A 253 -3.50 -6.75 -9.79
CA PRO A 253 -3.00 -5.38 -9.91
C PRO A 253 -3.71 -4.50 -10.93
N ASP A 254 -4.27 -5.09 -12.01
CA ASP A 254 -5.09 -4.37 -12.99
C ASP A 254 -6.52 -4.06 -12.46
N GLY A 255 -6.88 -4.68 -11.35
CA GLY A 255 -8.14 -4.57 -10.64
C GLY A 255 -9.28 -5.41 -11.20
N SER A 256 -9.08 -6.23 -12.24
CA SER A 256 -10.16 -6.91 -12.95
C SER A 256 -10.49 -8.31 -12.41
N VAL A 257 -9.47 -9.04 -11.95
CA VAL A 257 -9.58 -10.39 -11.42
C VAL A 257 -9.58 -10.34 -9.89
N MET A 258 -10.34 -11.23 -9.27
CA MET A 258 -10.32 -11.48 -7.84
C MET A 258 -9.90 -12.92 -7.57
N VAL A 259 -9.02 -13.10 -6.60
CA VAL A 259 -8.67 -14.40 -6.02
C VAL A 259 -9.18 -14.47 -4.59
N TYR A 260 -9.69 -15.62 -4.19
CA TYR A 260 -10.24 -15.84 -2.86
C TYR A 260 -10.11 -17.30 -2.45
N ALA A 261 -10.23 -17.54 -1.15
CA ALA A 261 -10.30 -18.87 -0.58
C ALA A 261 -11.75 -19.39 -0.62
N HIS A 262 -11.94 -20.62 -1.06
CA HIS A 262 -13.23 -21.30 -1.13
C HIS A 262 -13.17 -22.60 -0.33
N SER A 263 -14.05 -22.74 0.66
CA SER A 263 -14.12 -23.95 1.47
C SER A 263 -14.84 -25.07 0.72
N THR A 264 -14.29 -26.27 0.80
CA THR A 264 -14.84 -27.52 0.25
C THR A 264 -14.96 -28.56 1.35
N GLU A 265 -15.55 -29.72 1.05
CA GLU A 265 -15.58 -30.87 1.99
C GLU A 265 -14.18 -31.38 2.38
N ASN A 266 -13.15 -31.08 1.57
CA ASN A 266 -11.79 -31.62 1.73
C ASN A 266 -10.74 -30.54 2.12
N GLY A 267 -11.18 -29.41 2.67
CA GLY A 267 -10.33 -28.26 2.99
C GLY A 267 -10.60 -27.06 2.11
N THR A 268 -9.68 -26.10 2.10
CA THR A 268 -9.85 -24.82 1.38
C THR A 268 -8.99 -24.73 0.12
N GLU A 269 -9.55 -24.25 -0.98
CA GLU A 269 -8.86 -24.06 -2.26
C GLU A 269 -8.91 -22.60 -2.71
N LEU A 270 -7.94 -22.15 -3.48
CA LEU A 270 -7.99 -20.83 -4.11
C LEU A 270 -8.76 -20.89 -5.43
N TRP A 271 -9.63 -19.90 -5.61
CA TRP A 271 -10.42 -19.69 -6.81
C TRP A 271 -10.20 -18.29 -7.34
N SER A 272 -10.33 -18.15 -8.65
CA SER A 272 -10.21 -16.88 -9.37
C SER A 272 -11.45 -16.61 -10.21
N VAL A 273 -11.81 -15.35 -10.35
CA VAL A 273 -12.94 -14.90 -11.19
C VAL A 273 -12.71 -13.47 -11.64
N ASN A 274 -13.23 -13.08 -12.80
CA ASN A 274 -13.32 -11.66 -13.14
C ASN A 274 -14.40 -11.01 -12.26
N ALA A 275 -13.99 -10.06 -11.43
CA ALA A 275 -14.79 -9.46 -10.36
C ALA A 275 -16.02 -8.68 -10.86
N PHE A 276 -16.02 -8.29 -12.14
CA PHE A 276 -17.03 -7.40 -12.72
C PHE A 276 -17.85 -8.04 -13.84
N SER A 277 -17.44 -9.20 -14.33
CA SER A 277 -18.16 -9.98 -15.34
C SER A 277 -19.19 -10.95 -14.72
N MET A 278 -19.83 -11.77 -15.57
CA MET A 278 -20.64 -12.93 -15.17
C MET A 278 -19.91 -14.27 -15.39
N ASP A 279 -18.59 -14.24 -15.58
CA ASP A 279 -17.80 -15.43 -15.85
C ASP A 279 -17.86 -16.40 -14.66
N ALA A 280 -17.85 -17.70 -14.97
CA ALA A 280 -17.78 -18.72 -13.94
C ALA A 280 -16.43 -18.66 -13.21
N PRO A 281 -16.42 -18.79 -11.87
CA PRO A 281 -15.17 -18.86 -11.14
C PRO A 281 -14.43 -20.15 -11.48
N ARG A 282 -13.09 -20.10 -11.47
CA ARG A 282 -12.21 -21.25 -11.71
C ARG A 282 -11.29 -21.50 -10.53
N ARG A 283 -11.10 -22.76 -10.17
CA ARG A 283 -10.09 -23.19 -9.20
C ARG A 283 -8.69 -22.97 -9.76
N ILE A 284 -7.76 -22.45 -8.95
CA ILE A 284 -6.35 -22.24 -9.35
C ILE A 284 -5.37 -23.13 -8.56
N THR A 285 -5.66 -23.50 -7.32
CA THR A 285 -4.76 -24.41 -6.58
C THR A 285 -5.01 -25.88 -6.91
N VAL A 286 -3.93 -26.66 -6.90
CA VAL A 286 -3.94 -28.11 -7.07
C VAL A 286 -3.42 -28.78 -5.80
N GLY A 287 -4.21 -29.71 -5.27
CA GLY A 287 -3.96 -30.43 -4.01
C GLY A 287 -5.26 -31.05 -3.52
N ARG A 288 -5.20 -32.14 -2.75
CA ARG A 288 -6.38 -32.69 -2.06
C ARG A 288 -6.07 -32.73 -0.57
N GLY A 289 -7.04 -32.39 0.28
CA GLY A 289 -6.89 -32.52 1.73
C GLY A 289 -6.00 -31.46 2.39
N SER A 290 -5.79 -30.31 1.74
CA SER A 290 -4.99 -29.20 2.25
C SER A 290 -5.78 -27.90 2.23
N ASP A 291 -5.42 -26.96 3.07
CA ASP A 291 -5.94 -25.60 3.07
C ASP A 291 -5.02 -24.69 2.26
N ALA A 292 -5.61 -23.87 1.40
CA ALA A 292 -4.98 -22.77 0.69
C ALA A 292 -5.76 -21.48 0.96
N MET A 293 -5.11 -20.49 1.60
CA MET A 293 -5.75 -19.27 2.11
C MET A 293 -4.83 -18.05 1.99
N SER A 294 -5.37 -16.87 2.32
CA SER A 294 -4.67 -15.58 2.33
C SER A 294 -3.87 -15.30 1.05
N PRO A 295 -4.52 -15.31 -0.14
CA PRO A 295 -3.84 -15.01 -1.40
C PRO A 295 -3.47 -13.52 -1.50
N THR A 296 -2.34 -13.23 -2.14
CA THR A 296 -1.92 -11.88 -2.52
C THR A 296 -1.19 -11.94 -3.87
N PHE A 297 -1.35 -10.92 -4.72
CA PHE A 297 -0.71 -10.87 -6.03
C PHE A 297 0.67 -10.22 -5.96
N SER A 298 1.60 -10.68 -6.80
CA SER A 298 2.76 -9.86 -7.12
C SER A 298 2.33 -8.58 -7.84
N PRO A 299 3.06 -7.46 -7.72
CA PRO A 299 2.67 -6.19 -8.35
C PRO A 299 2.58 -6.23 -9.87
N ASP A 300 3.32 -7.14 -10.51
CA ASP A 300 3.26 -7.38 -11.95
C ASP A 300 2.11 -8.31 -12.38
N GLY A 301 1.36 -8.87 -11.42
CA GLY A 301 0.22 -9.75 -11.63
C GLY A 301 0.58 -11.14 -12.13
N ARG A 302 1.87 -11.48 -12.21
CA ARG A 302 2.34 -12.75 -12.79
C ARG A 302 2.35 -13.88 -11.77
N ARG A 303 2.43 -13.57 -10.49
CA ARG A 303 2.52 -14.53 -9.39
C ARG A 303 1.49 -14.26 -8.31
N ILE A 304 1.19 -15.29 -7.53
CA ILE A 304 0.39 -15.21 -6.31
C ILE A 304 1.22 -15.81 -5.17
N ALA A 305 1.24 -15.15 -4.01
CA ALA A 305 1.66 -15.78 -2.76
C ALA A 305 0.43 -16.19 -1.95
N PHE A 306 0.50 -17.33 -1.28
CA PHE A 306 -0.59 -17.84 -0.46
C PHE A 306 -0.09 -18.78 0.63
N THR A 307 -0.93 -18.99 1.63
CA THR A 307 -0.66 -19.85 2.78
C THR A 307 -1.21 -21.25 2.53
N THR A 308 -0.45 -22.31 2.80
CA THR A 308 -0.94 -23.69 2.73
C THR A 308 -0.22 -24.69 3.64
N ASN A 309 -0.94 -25.72 4.10
CA ASN A 309 -0.44 -26.85 4.89
C ASN A 309 -0.17 -28.13 4.06
N ARG A 310 -0.18 -28.06 2.72
CA ARG A 310 -0.05 -29.24 1.83
C ARG A 310 1.19 -30.11 2.04
N ALA A 311 2.22 -29.60 2.73
CA ALA A 311 3.48 -30.29 3.00
C ALA A 311 3.83 -30.35 4.50
N GLY A 312 2.82 -30.35 5.37
CA GLY A 312 3.01 -30.43 6.83
C GLY A 312 2.63 -29.12 7.53
N PRO A 313 3.54 -28.46 8.27
CA PRO A 313 3.26 -27.17 8.90
C PRO A 313 2.77 -26.13 7.88
N VAL A 314 1.96 -25.18 8.33
CA VAL A 314 1.48 -24.08 7.49
C VAL A 314 2.67 -23.23 7.03
N GLN A 315 2.83 -23.10 5.71
CA GLN A 315 3.89 -22.34 5.07
C GLN A 315 3.32 -21.42 3.97
N ILE A 316 4.16 -20.48 3.53
CA ILE A 316 3.87 -19.63 2.39
C ILE A 316 4.45 -20.25 1.12
N TYR A 317 3.64 -20.27 0.08
CA TYR A 317 4.02 -20.67 -1.27
C TYR A 317 3.80 -19.52 -2.23
N THR A 318 4.57 -19.54 -3.32
CA THR A 318 4.35 -18.69 -4.50
C THR A 318 4.03 -19.58 -5.70
N SER A 319 3.13 -19.14 -6.56
CA SER A 319 2.81 -19.80 -7.84
C SER A 319 2.72 -18.74 -8.93
N ASP A 320 2.65 -19.19 -10.18
CA ASP A 320 2.14 -18.34 -11.26
C ASP A 320 0.67 -17.97 -10.99
N ALA A 321 0.17 -16.91 -11.61
CA ALA A 321 -1.18 -16.38 -11.37
C ALA A 321 -2.31 -17.33 -11.77
N ASP A 322 -2.02 -18.33 -12.62
CA ASP A 322 -2.94 -19.43 -12.95
C ASP A 322 -2.88 -20.60 -11.95
N GLY A 323 -1.98 -20.53 -10.96
CA GLY A 323 -1.77 -21.53 -9.91
C GLY A 323 -0.74 -22.60 -10.25
N THR A 324 -0.14 -22.56 -11.44
CA THR A 324 0.95 -23.47 -11.83
C THR A 324 2.28 -23.09 -11.16
N ASN A 325 3.28 -23.98 -11.23
CA ASN A 325 4.64 -23.72 -10.72
C ASN A 325 4.67 -23.31 -9.24
N ALA A 326 3.81 -23.91 -8.43
CA ALA A 326 3.68 -23.55 -7.03
C ALA A 326 4.86 -24.10 -6.19
N GLU A 327 5.69 -23.21 -5.68
CA GLU A 327 6.91 -23.48 -4.92
C GLU A 327 6.87 -22.83 -3.53
N ARG A 328 7.63 -23.37 -2.58
CA ARG A 328 7.67 -22.81 -1.22
C ARG A 328 8.46 -21.49 -1.26
N LEU A 329 7.98 -20.48 -0.53
CA LEU A 329 8.64 -19.16 -0.54
C LEU A 329 9.97 -19.17 0.23
N ILE A 330 9.99 -19.84 1.38
CA ILE A 330 11.14 -19.99 2.28
C ILE A 330 11.37 -21.49 2.51
N ASP A 331 12.58 -21.94 2.23
CA ASP A 331 12.94 -23.36 2.35
C ASP A 331 12.99 -23.83 3.81
N PHE A 332 12.82 -25.14 3.98
CA PHE A 332 12.86 -25.79 5.28
C PHE A 332 14.30 -25.97 5.74
N ASN A 333 14.64 -25.48 6.93
CA ASN A 333 15.80 -25.98 7.66
C ASN A 333 15.37 -27.19 8.49
N TYR A 334 16.21 -28.22 8.58
CA TYR A 334 15.88 -29.42 9.37
C TYR A 334 15.50 -29.05 10.82
N GLY A 335 14.30 -29.42 11.26
CA GLY A 335 13.75 -29.09 12.58
C GLY A 335 12.92 -27.80 12.65
N ASP A 336 12.83 -27.01 11.55
CA ASP A 336 12.03 -25.79 11.49
C ASP A 336 10.53 -26.09 11.33
N GLN A 337 9.79 -26.08 12.43
CA GLN A 337 8.33 -26.24 12.43
C GLN A 337 7.58 -24.90 12.46
N SER A 338 8.22 -23.78 12.10
CA SER A 338 7.60 -22.46 12.17
C SER A 338 6.36 -22.38 11.30
N TYR A 339 5.21 -22.05 11.91
CA TYR A 339 4.00 -21.67 11.20
C TYR A 339 4.21 -20.31 10.52
N ARG A 340 4.06 -20.23 9.20
CA ARG A 340 4.20 -18.99 8.41
C ARG A 340 2.95 -18.73 7.60
N SER A 341 2.37 -17.54 7.72
CA SER A 341 1.09 -17.19 7.10
C SER A 341 0.96 -15.72 6.75
N ASP A 342 -0.18 -15.39 6.13
CA ASP A 342 -0.61 -14.03 5.77
C ASP A 342 0.45 -13.26 4.97
N PRO A 343 0.85 -13.79 3.80
CA PRO A 343 1.78 -13.09 2.93
C PRO A 343 1.15 -11.81 2.39
N ASP A 344 1.95 -10.75 2.27
CA ASP A 344 1.59 -9.56 1.51
C ASP A 344 2.80 -9.06 0.69
N TRP A 345 2.62 -8.85 -0.60
CA TRP A 345 3.69 -8.38 -1.48
C TRP A 345 3.90 -6.88 -1.32
N SER A 346 5.16 -6.44 -1.30
CA SER A 346 5.46 -5.03 -1.40
C SER A 346 5.11 -4.52 -2.81
N PRO A 347 4.57 -3.30 -2.96
CA PRO A 347 4.25 -2.70 -4.26
C PRO A 347 5.41 -2.66 -5.26
N ASP A 348 6.66 -2.63 -4.79
CA ASP A 348 7.86 -2.67 -5.64
C ASP A 348 8.32 -4.09 -6.03
N GLY A 349 7.67 -5.12 -5.50
CA GLY A 349 7.94 -6.53 -5.83
C GLY A 349 9.16 -7.12 -5.12
N ARG A 350 9.84 -6.37 -4.26
CA ARG A 350 11.11 -6.79 -3.66
C ARG A 350 10.93 -7.64 -2.42
N LEU A 351 9.88 -7.40 -1.66
CA LEU A 351 9.64 -8.03 -0.36
C LEU A 351 8.27 -8.71 -0.32
N ILE A 352 8.18 -9.75 0.51
CA ILE A 352 6.91 -10.28 0.98
C ILE A 352 6.92 -10.20 2.51
N ALA A 353 5.96 -9.47 3.08
CA ALA A 353 5.71 -9.43 4.51
C ALA A 353 4.90 -10.66 4.92
N PHE A 354 5.12 -11.18 6.11
CA PHE A 354 4.39 -12.32 6.63
C PHE A 354 4.41 -12.41 8.15
N ALA A 355 3.49 -13.19 8.70
CA ALA A 355 3.50 -13.60 10.10
C ALA A 355 4.25 -14.93 10.24
N SER A 356 5.19 -15.00 11.19
CA SER A 356 5.92 -16.24 11.52
C SER A 356 5.81 -16.53 13.00
N GLN A 357 5.52 -17.78 13.36
CA GLN A 357 5.51 -18.21 14.75
C GLN A 357 6.94 -18.39 15.27
N ILE A 358 7.28 -17.62 16.31
CA ILE A 358 8.57 -17.65 17.02
C ILE A 358 8.25 -17.80 18.51
N ALA A 359 8.75 -18.87 19.13
CA ALA A 359 8.50 -19.20 20.54
C ALA A 359 6.99 -19.12 20.91
N GLY A 360 6.13 -19.65 20.03
CA GLY A 360 4.68 -19.70 20.22
C GLY A 360 3.91 -18.44 19.80
N ASN A 361 4.56 -17.31 19.58
CA ASN A 361 3.91 -16.05 19.21
C ASN A 361 4.15 -15.67 17.74
N PHE A 362 3.14 -15.14 17.06
CA PHE A 362 3.32 -14.61 15.71
C PHE A 362 4.08 -13.28 15.73
N GLN A 363 5.06 -13.16 14.86
CA GLN A 363 5.88 -11.96 14.65
C GLN A 363 5.83 -11.54 13.18
N ILE A 364 5.93 -10.24 12.91
CA ILE A 364 5.98 -9.71 11.56
C ILE A 364 7.41 -9.77 11.04
N MET A 365 7.56 -10.38 9.87
CA MET A 365 8.82 -10.52 9.16
C MET A 365 8.65 -10.13 7.69
N THR A 366 9.76 -9.87 7.01
CA THR A 366 9.80 -9.78 5.54
C THR A 366 10.82 -10.75 4.99
N VAL A 367 10.56 -11.29 3.81
CA VAL A 367 11.54 -12.00 3.00
C VAL A 367 11.78 -11.26 1.69
N ASN A 368 13.04 -11.11 1.31
CA ASN A 368 13.40 -10.60 0.00
C ASN A 368 13.20 -11.69 -1.05
N VAL A 369 12.44 -11.37 -2.10
CA VAL A 369 12.03 -12.34 -3.14
C VAL A 369 13.23 -12.91 -3.88
N ARG A 370 14.29 -12.12 -4.11
CA ARG A 370 15.46 -12.47 -4.92
C ARG A 370 16.48 -13.31 -4.15
N ASP A 371 16.89 -12.86 -2.98
CA ASP A 371 17.99 -13.47 -2.21
C ASP A 371 17.53 -14.28 -0.99
N LYS A 372 16.21 -14.31 -0.73
CA LYS A 372 15.57 -15.04 0.37
C LYS A 372 16.01 -14.58 1.77
N THR A 373 16.62 -13.41 1.89
CA THR A 373 16.97 -12.84 3.20
C THR A 373 15.71 -12.53 4.00
N VAL A 374 15.67 -12.99 5.25
CA VAL A 374 14.54 -12.79 6.17
C VAL A 374 14.93 -11.78 7.25
N ARG A 375 14.05 -10.81 7.53
CA ARG A 375 14.20 -9.84 8.61
C ARG A 375 12.97 -9.84 9.52
N SER A 376 13.18 -9.82 10.83
CA SER A 376 12.11 -9.65 11.83
C SER A 376 11.97 -8.19 12.24
N TYR A 377 10.73 -7.75 12.49
CA TYR A 377 10.41 -6.38 12.91
C TYR A 377 9.72 -6.29 14.26
N THR A 378 9.25 -7.42 14.81
CA THR A 378 8.56 -7.45 16.08
C THR A 378 9.12 -8.54 16.99
N SER A 379 9.04 -8.31 18.29
CA SER A 379 9.48 -9.24 19.33
C SER A 379 8.50 -9.35 20.51
N SER A 380 7.48 -8.49 20.56
CA SER A 380 6.50 -8.44 21.65
C SER A 380 5.07 -8.53 21.13
N GLY A 381 4.21 -9.16 21.94
CA GLY A 381 2.84 -9.47 21.56
C GLY A 381 2.72 -10.54 20.49
N VAL A 382 1.46 -10.77 20.07
CA VAL A 382 1.07 -11.60 18.93
C VAL A 382 0.75 -10.66 17.78
N ASN A 383 1.47 -10.81 16.67
CA ASN A 383 1.46 -9.89 15.54
C ASN A 383 1.10 -10.63 14.25
N GLU A 384 0.01 -10.24 13.60
CA GLU A 384 -0.63 -11.00 12.50
C GLU A 384 -1.12 -10.05 11.40
N ASN A 385 -1.45 -10.62 10.22
CA ASN A 385 -2.08 -9.92 9.09
C ASN A 385 -1.36 -8.62 8.65
N PRO A 386 -0.10 -8.70 8.18
CA PRO A 386 0.59 -7.54 7.62
C PRO A 386 -0.05 -7.06 6.31
N SER A 387 0.01 -5.76 6.04
CA SER A 387 -0.33 -5.14 4.75
C SER A 387 0.60 -3.96 4.47
N PHE A 388 1.25 -3.95 3.32
CA PHE A 388 2.14 -2.90 2.87
C PHE A 388 1.39 -1.63 2.47
N ALA A 389 1.95 -0.49 2.86
CA ALA A 389 1.65 0.81 2.29
C ALA A 389 2.17 0.91 0.84
N PRO A 390 1.64 1.84 0.02
CA PRO A 390 2.03 1.99 -1.38
C PRO A 390 3.50 2.39 -1.60
N ASP A 391 4.23 2.79 -0.55
CA ASP A 391 5.66 3.13 -0.63
C ASP A 391 6.61 1.94 -0.43
N SER A 392 6.09 0.72 -0.25
CA SER A 392 6.89 -0.48 0.02
C SER A 392 7.76 -0.41 1.29
N ARG A 393 7.54 0.59 2.15
CA ARG A 393 8.33 0.86 3.36
C ARG A 393 7.52 0.63 4.62
N HIS A 394 6.27 1.09 4.64
CA HIS A 394 5.44 0.95 5.83
C HIS A 394 4.58 -0.32 5.75
N ILE A 395 4.42 -1.01 6.87
CA ILE A 395 3.54 -2.17 7.00
C ILE A 395 2.58 -1.92 8.15
N VAL A 396 1.27 -1.97 7.89
CA VAL A 396 0.25 -2.06 8.94
C VAL A 396 0.03 -3.51 9.32
N PHE A 397 -0.17 -3.81 10.60
CA PHE A 397 -0.41 -5.17 11.07
C PHE A 397 -1.25 -5.15 12.36
N THR A 398 -1.81 -6.30 12.73
CA THR A 398 -2.58 -6.48 13.96
C THR A 398 -1.65 -6.84 15.10
N SER A 399 -1.75 -6.19 16.26
CA SER A 399 -1.00 -6.57 17.47
C SER A 399 -1.85 -6.47 18.73
N ASN A 400 -1.66 -7.39 19.68
CA ASN A 400 -2.25 -7.32 21.02
C ASN A 400 -1.32 -6.69 22.08
N ARG A 401 -0.19 -6.10 21.69
CA ARG A 401 0.82 -5.57 22.63
C ARG A 401 0.32 -4.48 23.58
N SER A 402 -0.78 -3.82 23.23
CA SER A 402 -1.49 -2.82 24.06
C SER A 402 -2.66 -3.42 24.85
N GLY A 403 -2.68 -4.74 25.08
CA GLY A 403 -3.70 -5.45 25.85
C GLY A 403 -4.90 -5.95 25.03
N THR A 404 -5.36 -5.17 24.04
CA THR A 404 -6.35 -5.61 23.03
C THR A 404 -5.73 -5.58 21.63
N ARG A 405 -6.29 -6.36 20.69
CA ARG A 405 -5.87 -6.33 19.29
C ARG A 405 -6.12 -4.94 18.71
N GLN A 406 -5.07 -4.29 18.23
CA GLN A 406 -5.09 -2.97 17.59
C GLN A 406 -4.23 -3.02 16.33
N LEU A 407 -4.39 -2.03 15.45
CA LEU A 407 -3.50 -1.86 14.33
C LEU A 407 -2.25 -1.10 14.75
N TRP A 408 -1.11 -1.56 14.25
CA TRP A 408 0.20 -0.98 14.44
C TRP A 408 0.88 -0.85 13.09
N ILE A 409 1.78 0.11 12.97
CA ILE A 409 2.57 0.32 11.77
C ILE A 409 4.04 0.16 12.12
N VAL A 410 4.77 -0.52 11.25
CA VAL A 410 6.23 -0.58 11.27
C VAL A 410 6.81 0.09 10.04
N ASP A 411 7.88 0.86 10.23
CA ASP A 411 8.77 1.31 9.15
C ASP A 411 9.86 0.24 8.95
N VAL A 412 9.91 -0.42 7.78
CA VAL A 412 10.88 -1.50 7.54
C VAL A 412 12.32 -1.01 7.41
N GLU A 413 12.55 0.29 7.17
CA GLU A 413 13.89 0.84 7.15
C GLU A 413 14.43 0.97 8.58
N THR A 414 13.69 1.65 9.46
CA THR A 414 14.15 1.96 10.83
C THR A 414 13.81 0.90 11.86
N GLY A 415 12.74 0.13 11.64
CA GLY A 415 12.15 -0.76 12.63
C GLY A 415 11.24 -0.05 13.64
N ASP A 416 10.96 1.24 13.46
CA ASP A 416 10.12 2.01 14.39
C ASP A 416 8.68 1.54 14.35
N LEU A 417 8.08 1.43 15.54
CA LEU A 417 6.72 0.93 15.74
C LEU A 417 5.82 2.04 16.26
N ARG A 418 4.67 2.24 15.63
CA ARG A 418 3.63 3.16 16.13
C ARG A 418 2.26 2.50 16.16
N GLN A 419 1.47 2.79 17.18
CA GLN A 419 0.08 2.36 17.24
C GLN A 419 -0.75 3.26 16.32
N LEU A 420 -1.65 2.66 15.54
CA LEU A 420 -2.57 3.38 14.64
C LEU A 420 -3.96 3.53 15.25
N THR A 421 -4.49 2.48 15.88
CA THR A 421 -5.87 2.46 16.38
C THR A 421 -5.95 2.30 17.90
N HIS A 422 -7.00 2.91 18.48
CA HIS A 422 -7.39 2.75 19.89
C HIS A 422 -8.86 2.31 19.98
N ALA A 423 -9.27 1.34 19.16
CA ALA A 423 -10.66 0.93 19.02
C ALA A 423 -11.12 0.06 20.20
N THR A 424 -12.22 0.43 20.87
CA THR A 424 -12.77 -0.31 22.02
C THR A 424 -13.08 -1.77 21.71
N GLY A 425 -13.58 -2.08 20.49
CA GLY A 425 -13.86 -3.44 20.03
C GLY A 425 -12.65 -4.20 19.48
N GLY A 426 -11.46 -3.62 19.56
CA GLY A 426 -10.24 -4.07 18.89
C GLY A 426 -10.28 -3.89 17.37
N ALA A 427 -9.12 -3.90 16.72
CA ALA A 427 -8.97 -3.79 15.28
C ALA A 427 -8.04 -4.90 14.75
N ARG A 428 -8.36 -5.47 13.59
CA ARG A 428 -7.64 -6.59 12.95
C ARG A 428 -7.91 -6.69 11.44
N HIS A 429 -7.16 -7.54 10.74
CA HIS A 429 -7.28 -7.78 9.29
C HIS A 429 -7.20 -6.46 8.50
N ALA A 430 -6.08 -5.77 8.63
CA ALA A 430 -5.88 -4.48 7.98
C ALA A 430 -5.60 -4.65 6.48
N ALA A 431 -6.06 -3.69 5.69
CA ALA A 431 -5.67 -3.55 4.29
C ALA A 431 -5.37 -2.07 3.99
N TRP A 432 -4.11 -1.78 3.65
CA TRP A 432 -3.67 -0.44 3.30
C TRP A 432 -4.09 -0.11 1.86
N SER A 433 -4.65 1.08 1.63
CA SER A 433 -5.06 1.51 0.31
C SER A 433 -3.88 1.81 -0.61
N PRO A 434 -4.06 1.76 -1.95
CA PRO A 434 -3.21 2.53 -2.86
C PRO A 434 -3.28 4.03 -2.52
N SER A 435 -2.43 4.85 -3.15
CA SER A 435 -2.57 6.31 -3.10
C SER A 435 -3.96 6.72 -3.60
N LEU A 436 -4.64 7.55 -2.84
CA LEU A 436 -5.98 8.05 -3.13
C LEU A 436 -5.91 9.54 -3.52
N SER A 437 -6.99 10.01 -4.13
CA SER A 437 -7.24 11.42 -4.41
C SER A 437 -8.61 11.79 -3.90
N ALA A 438 -8.72 12.94 -3.21
CA ALA A 438 -10.02 13.53 -2.92
C ALA A 438 -10.76 13.84 -4.24
N ARG A 439 -12.07 13.61 -4.26
CA ARG A 439 -12.92 13.82 -5.44
C ARG A 439 -13.50 15.22 -5.51
#